data_AF-H2Z5E6-F1
#
_entry.id   AF-H2Z5E6-F1
#
_cell.length_a   1.000
_cell.length_b   1.000
_cell.length_c   1.000
_cell.angle_alpha   90.00
_cell.angle_beta   90.00
_cell.angle_gamma   90.00
#
_symmetry.space_group_name_H-M   'P 1'
#
loop_
_entity.id
_entity.type
_entity.pdbx_description
1 polymer ?
#
loop_
_entity_poly.entity_id
_entity_poly.type
_entity_poly.pdbx_seq_one_letter_code
_entity_poly.pdbx_strand_id
1 'polypeptide(L)'
;MNAEAQKKSLYRNLTIHFISSENRIPVDDASYDVIISIGGFSPSHIQADCIKDVVRLLKPGGIFWFSIRKSSGAEKYNKAVDEAIAELVSQKLCQSLILEEFDYYTYDSDEK
;
A
#
# COMPACT_ATOMS: atom_id res chain seq x y z
N MET A 1 1.20 10.17 -16.94
CA MET A 1 1.73 8.95 -16.29
C MET A 1 1.21 7.68 -16.96
N ASN A 2 -0.11 7.46 -17.04
CA ASN A 2 -0.68 6.20 -17.59
C ASN A 2 -0.36 5.95 -19.07
N ALA A 3 -0.44 6.99 -19.93
CA ALA A 3 -0.07 6.88 -21.34
C ALA A 3 1.42 6.51 -21.54
N GLU A 4 2.31 7.01 -20.67
CA GLU A 4 3.73 6.64 -20.69
C GLU A 4 3.95 5.19 -20.24
N ALA A 5 3.20 4.70 -19.24
CA ALA A 5 3.26 3.30 -18.83
C ALA A 5 2.83 2.35 -19.97
N GLN A 6 1.75 2.70 -20.70
CA GLN A 6 1.30 1.96 -21.87
C GLN A 6 2.36 1.95 -22.98
N LYS A 7 2.91 3.13 -23.31
CA LYS A 7 3.92 3.28 -24.37
C LYS A 7 5.17 2.45 -24.10
N LYS A 8 5.61 2.37 -22.84
CA LYS A 8 6.83 1.64 -22.46
C LYS A 8 6.66 0.11 -22.52
N SER A 9 5.44 -0.42 -22.51
CA SER A 9 5.15 -1.86 -22.63
C SER A 9 5.97 -2.74 -21.67
N LEU A 10 6.27 -2.25 -20.47
CA LEU A 10 7.10 -2.96 -19.48
C LEU A 10 6.30 -3.94 -18.63
N TYR A 11 4.99 -3.74 -18.54
CA TYR A 11 4.10 -4.56 -17.74
C TYR A 11 3.50 -5.66 -18.61
N ARG A 12 3.58 -6.91 -18.13
CA ARG A 12 2.88 -8.04 -18.77
C ARG A 12 1.38 -7.79 -18.86
N ASN A 13 0.81 -7.29 -17.76
CA ASN A 13 -0.58 -6.85 -17.65
C ASN A 13 -0.60 -5.43 -17.07
N LEU A 14 -1.28 -4.50 -17.72
CA LEU A 14 -1.44 -3.14 -17.24
C LEU A 14 -2.92 -2.83 -17.00
N THR A 15 -3.28 -2.65 -15.73
CA THR A 15 -4.63 -2.26 -15.31
C THR A 15 -4.62 -0.83 -14.81
N ILE A 16 -5.47 0.02 -15.37
CA ILE A 16 -5.68 1.39 -14.90
C ILE A 16 -6.99 1.42 -14.13
N HIS A 17 -6.94 1.73 -12.84
CA HIS A 17 -8.10 1.74 -11.99
C HIS A 17 -7.96 2.78 -10.87
N PHE A 18 -9.08 3.35 -10.44
CA PHE A 18 -9.13 4.25 -9.29
C PHE A 18 -9.46 3.44 -8.04
N ILE A 19 -8.56 3.41 -7.05
CA ILE A 19 -8.74 2.62 -5.84
C ILE A 19 -9.38 3.49 -4.76
N SER A 20 -10.48 3.03 -4.16
CA SER A 20 -11.09 3.64 -2.99
C SER A 20 -11.86 2.60 -2.17
N SER A 21 -12.30 2.99 -0.98
CA SER A 21 -13.15 2.17 -0.09
C SER A 21 -14.41 1.62 -0.77
N GLU A 22 -14.95 2.37 -1.73
CA GLU A 22 -16.17 2.02 -2.47
C GLU A 22 -15.87 1.33 -3.81
N ASN A 23 -14.62 1.39 -4.28
CA ASN A 23 -14.22 0.89 -5.58
C ASN A 23 -13.03 -0.06 -5.47
N ARG A 24 -13.36 -1.35 -5.42
CA ARG A 24 -12.42 -2.45 -5.24
C ARG A 24 -11.58 -2.68 -6.49
N ILE A 25 -10.35 -3.14 -6.29
CA ILE A 25 -9.44 -3.53 -7.34
C ILE A 25 -10.09 -4.65 -8.17
N PRO A 26 -10.21 -4.48 -9.51
CA PRO A 26 -10.96 -5.38 -10.40
C PRO A 26 -10.11 -6.62 -10.74
N VAL A 27 -9.74 -7.35 -9.70
CA VAL A 27 -9.01 -8.60 -9.75
C VAL A 27 -9.65 -9.58 -8.78
N ASP A 28 -9.69 -10.85 -9.17
CA ASP A 28 -10.26 -11.91 -8.36
C ASP A 28 -9.46 -12.14 -7.07
N ASP A 29 -10.14 -12.67 -6.06
CA ASP A 29 -9.55 -13.07 -4.79
C ASP A 29 -8.42 -14.10 -5.05
N ALA A 30 -7.37 -14.08 -4.21
CA ALA A 30 -6.26 -15.02 -4.29
C ALA A 30 -5.58 -15.11 -5.68
N SER A 31 -5.42 -13.98 -6.35
CA SER A 31 -4.78 -13.91 -7.68
C SER A 31 -3.26 -13.74 -7.65
N TYR A 32 -2.70 -13.14 -6.60
CA TYR A 32 -1.27 -12.79 -6.53
C TYR A 32 -0.54 -13.48 -5.39
N ASP A 33 0.69 -13.91 -5.66
CA ASP A 33 1.61 -14.41 -4.62
C ASP A 33 2.30 -13.24 -3.88
N VAL A 34 2.56 -12.14 -4.59
CA VAL A 34 3.23 -10.94 -4.04
C VAL A 34 2.59 -9.68 -4.60
N ILE A 35 2.35 -8.69 -3.73
CA ILE A 35 1.91 -7.35 -4.09
C ILE A 35 2.88 -6.34 -3.47
N ILE A 36 3.31 -5.35 -4.26
CA ILE A 36 4.22 -4.29 -3.81
C ILE A 36 3.59 -2.93 -4.08
N SER A 37 3.56 -2.03 -3.09
CA SER A 37 3.09 -0.66 -3.23
C SER A 37 3.99 0.33 -2.48
N ILE A 38 4.88 1.01 -3.21
CA ILE A 38 5.78 2.02 -2.65
C ILE A 38 5.27 3.41 -2.99
N GLY A 39 5.05 4.25 -1.97
CA GLY A 39 4.57 5.63 -2.14
C GLY A 39 3.10 5.77 -2.55
N GLY A 40 2.33 4.68 -2.61
CA GLY A 40 0.90 4.70 -2.96
C GLY A 40 -0.02 5.01 -1.78
N PHE A 41 0.24 4.43 -0.61
CA PHE A 41 -0.59 4.62 0.59
C PHE A 41 -0.20 5.92 1.29
N SER A 42 -1.08 6.93 1.25
CA SER A 42 -0.89 8.23 1.89
C SER A 42 -2.20 9.01 1.98
N PRO A 43 -2.29 10.07 2.82
CA PRO A 43 -3.54 10.82 3.00
C PRO A 43 -4.17 11.38 1.71
N SER A 44 -3.37 11.64 0.67
CA SER A 44 -3.81 12.23 -0.59
C SER A 44 -3.90 11.24 -1.76
N HIS A 45 -3.65 9.96 -1.53
CA HIS A 45 -3.66 8.92 -2.56
C HIS A 45 -4.60 7.78 -2.15
N ILE A 46 -4.07 6.59 -1.88
CA ILE A 46 -4.86 5.41 -1.51
C ILE A 46 -5.20 5.48 -0.02
N GLN A 47 -6.47 5.26 0.33
CA GLN A 47 -6.96 5.25 1.71
C GLN A 47 -6.46 4.01 2.47
N ALA A 48 -6.30 4.15 3.78
CA ALA A 48 -5.74 3.09 4.63
C ALA A 48 -6.57 1.80 4.63
N ASP A 49 -7.89 1.91 4.56
CA ASP A 49 -8.81 0.77 4.56
C ASP A 49 -8.73 -0.08 3.28
N CYS A 50 -8.22 0.48 2.18
CA CYS A 50 -7.98 -0.25 0.93
C CYS A 50 -6.96 -1.40 1.11
N ILE A 51 -6.17 -1.41 2.19
CA ILE A 51 -5.31 -2.55 2.58
C ILE A 51 -6.13 -3.85 2.67
N LYS A 52 -7.38 -3.78 3.13
CA LYS A 52 -8.28 -4.95 3.22
C LYS A 52 -8.55 -5.55 1.85
N ASP A 53 -8.76 -4.70 0.84
CA ASP A 53 -8.98 -5.16 -0.52
C ASP A 53 -7.70 -5.73 -1.14
N VAL A 54 -6.53 -5.19 -0.80
CA VAL A 54 -5.23 -5.77 -1.21
C VAL A 54 -5.01 -7.16 -0.62
N VAL A 55 -5.28 -7.35 0.68
CA VAL A 55 -5.09 -8.65 1.35
C VAL A 55 -5.95 -9.75 0.70
N ARG A 56 -7.17 -9.43 0.28
CA ARG A 56 -8.03 -10.36 -0.46
C ARG A 56 -7.39 -10.86 -1.77
N LEU A 57 -6.65 -10.01 -2.48
CA LEU A 57 -6.02 -10.39 -3.74
C LEU A 57 -4.85 -11.35 -3.54
N LEU A 58 -4.30 -11.43 -2.33
CA LEU A 58 -3.23 -12.36 -2.01
C LEU A 58 -3.75 -13.78 -1.88
N LYS A 59 -3.00 -14.71 -2.47
CA LYS A 59 -3.16 -16.13 -2.17
C LYS A 59 -2.83 -16.38 -0.69
N PRO A 60 -3.35 -17.47 -0.09
CA PRO A 60 -2.90 -17.91 1.22
C PRO A 60 -1.36 -18.05 1.27
N GLY A 61 -0.71 -17.35 2.20
CA GLY A 61 0.75 -17.29 2.31
C GLY A 61 1.43 -16.25 1.41
N GLY A 62 0.67 -15.47 0.64
CA GLY A 62 1.19 -14.38 -0.17
C GLY A 62 1.69 -13.20 0.66
N ILE A 63 2.49 -12.34 0.03
CA ILE A 63 3.17 -11.22 0.70
C ILE A 63 2.67 -9.89 0.15
N PHE A 64 2.28 -8.99 1.06
CA PHE A 64 2.05 -7.59 0.73
C PHE A 64 3.16 -6.73 1.33
N TRP A 65 3.96 -6.09 0.48
CA TRP A 65 5.01 -5.16 0.89
C TRP A 65 4.63 -3.75 0.46
N PHE A 66 4.45 -2.85 1.42
CA PHE A 66 4.20 -1.45 1.13
C PHE A 66 5.00 -0.55 2.07
N SER A 67 5.01 0.74 1.74
CA SER A 67 5.56 1.79 2.61
C SER A 67 4.58 2.93 2.76
N ILE A 68 4.63 3.57 3.92
CA ILE A 68 3.91 4.81 4.23
C ILE A 68 4.89 5.84 4.78
N ARG A 69 4.58 7.12 4.61
CA ARG A 69 5.41 8.19 5.16
C ARG A 69 4.97 8.51 6.59
N LYS A 70 5.89 8.35 7.54
CA LYS A 70 5.68 8.83 8.91
C LYS A 70 6.05 10.31 8.99
N SER A 71 5.07 11.15 9.26
CA SER A 71 5.25 12.59 9.49
C SER A 71 4.13 13.11 10.38
N SER A 72 4.35 14.26 11.04
CA SER A 72 3.34 14.90 11.89
C SER A 72 2.04 15.18 11.12
N GLY A 73 2.13 15.60 9.86
CA GLY A 73 0.97 15.83 8.99
C GLY A 73 0.23 14.56 8.56
N ALA A 74 0.79 13.37 8.77
CA ALA A 74 0.20 12.09 8.37
C ALA A 74 -0.21 11.21 9.57
N GLU A 75 -0.09 11.69 10.81
CA GLU A 75 -0.31 10.88 12.03
C GLU A 75 -1.67 10.18 12.05
N LYS A 76 -2.76 10.90 11.73
CA LYS A 76 -4.12 10.33 11.65
C LYS A 76 -4.21 9.21 10.61
N TYR A 77 -3.54 9.37 9.48
CA TYR A 77 -3.53 8.38 8.41
C TYR A 77 -2.71 7.15 8.80
N ASN A 78 -1.53 7.36 9.41
CA ASN A 78 -0.68 6.26 9.88
C ASN A 78 -1.40 5.41 10.92
N LYS A 79 -2.10 6.06 11.87
CA LYS A 79 -2.96 5.36 12.83
C LYS A 79 -4.05 4.54 12.14
N ALA A 80 -4.70 5.08 11.11
CA ALA A 80 -5.71 4.35 10.36
C ALA A 80 -5.13 3.13 9.61
N VAL A 81 -3.88 3.22 9.14
CA VAL A 81 -3.16 2.06 8.56
C VAL A 81 -2.90 1.00 9.62
N ASP A 82 -2.39 1.41 10.79
CA ASP A 82 -2.14 0.49 11.91
C ASP A 82 -3.43 -0.20 12.37
N GLU A 83 -4.54 0.53 12.46
CA GLU A 83 -5.86 0.00 12.80
C GLU A 83 -6.37 -1.00 11.75
N ALA A 84 -6.21 -0.70 10.46
CA ALA A 84 -6.61 -1.61 9.38
C ALA A 84 -5.82 -2.93 9.42
N ILE A 85 -4.51 -2.86 9.69
CA ILE A 85 -3.66 -4.05 9.85
C ILE A 85 -4.06 -4.82 11.11
N ALA A 86 -4.24 -4.15 12.23
CA ALA A 86 -4.61 -4.78 13.50
C ALA A 86 -5.95 -5.53 13.38
N GLU A 87 -6.93 -4.96 12.66
CA GLU A 87 -8.19 -5.62 12.36
C GLU A 87 -7.97 -6.92 11.57
N LEU A 88 -7.22 -6.88 10.47
CA LEU A 88 -6.92 -8.06 9.65
C LEU A 88 -6.17 -9.14 10.43
N VAL A 89 -5.22 -8.74 11.29
CA VAL A 89 -4.50 -9.64 12.19
C VAL A 89 -5.44 -10.27 13.22
N SER A 90 -6.35 -9.50 13.82
CA SER A 90 -7.34 -10.01 14.78
C SER A 90 -8.27 -11.08 14.16
N GLN A 91 -8.55 -10.94 12.86
CA GLN A 91 -9.36 -11.88 12.08
C GLN A 91 -8.54 -13.08 11.58
N LYS A 92 -7.23 -13.14 11.88
CA LYS A 92 -6.28 -14.16 11.40
C LYS A 92 -6.17 -14.22 9.87
N LEU A 93 -6.41 -13.09 9.20
CA LEU A 93 -6.28 -12.98 7.74
C LEU A 93 -4.86 -12.65 7.30
N CYS A 94 -4.08 -11.99 8.15
CA CYS A 94 -2.67 -11.74 7.91
C CYS A 94 -1.88 -11.70 9.23
N GLN A 95 -0.56 -11.59 9.10
CA GLN A 95 0.36 -11.34 10.20
C GLN A 95 1.45 -10.37 9.72
N SER A 96 1.97 -9.55 10.62
CA SER A 96 3.14 -8.72 10.31
C SER A 96 4.38 -9.62 10.26
N LEU A 97 5.13 -9.57 9.16
CA LEU A 97 6.40 -10.29 9.02
C LEU A 97 7.57 -9.38 9.40
N ILE A 98 7.57 -8.15 8.90
CA ILE A 98 8.62 -7.15 9.10
C ILE A 98 7.94 -5.78 9.17
N LEU A 99 8.34 -4.99 10.17
CA LEU A 99 7.99 -3.58 10.28
C LEU A 99 9.27 -2.81 10.62
N GLU A 100 9.73 -2.01 9.66
CA GLU A 100 10.96 -1.23 9.79
C GLU A 100 10.65 0.24 9.51
N GLU A 101 11.21 1.10 10.35
CA GLU A 101 11.15 2.55 10.20
C GLU A 101 12.52 3.04 9.74
N PHE A 102 12.54 3.87 8.70
CA PHE A 102 13.74 4.40 8.11
C PHE A 102 13.70 5.92 8.10
N ASP A 103 14.79 6.54 8.57
CA ASP A 103 15.03 7.96 8.39
C ASP A 103 15.56 8.21 6.98
N TYR A 104 14.63 8.32 6.01
CA TYR A 104 14.97 8.41 4.59
C TYR A 104 15.54 9.78 4.17
N TYR A 105 15.31 10.81 4.99
CA TYR A 105 15.83 12.16 4.76
C TYR A 105 16.46 12.71 6.04
N THR A 106 17.75 12.49 6.24
CA THR A 106 18.57 13.44 7.00
C THR A 106 18.77 14.63 6.07
N TYR A 107 17.94 15.65 6.20
CA TYR A 107 18.37 16.97 5.72
C TYR A 107 19.43 17.41 6.73
N ASP A 108 20.71 17.41 6.32
CA ASP A 108 21.68 18.28 6.98
C ASP A 108 21.09 19.68 6.86
N SER A 109 20.56 20.20 7.97
CA SER A 109 20.13 21.58 8.08
C SER A 109 21.37 22.46 8.17
N ASP A 110 22.22 22.41 7.14
CA ASP A 110 23.29 23.35 6.95
C ASP A 110 22.76 24.52 6.11
N GLU A 111 22.85 25.69 6.74
CA GLU A 111 22.76 27.04 6.20
C GLU A 111 21.38 27.56 5.72
N LYS A 112 20.78 28.39 6.58
CA LYS A 112 20.58 29.82 6.28
C LYS A 112 20.62 30.69 7.53
#